data_AF-A0A925XI74-F1
#
_entry.id   AF-A0A925XI74-F1
#
_cell.length_a   1.000
_cell.length_b   1.000
_cell.length_c   1.000
_cell.angle_alpha   90.00
_cell.angle_beta   90.00
_cell.angle_gamma   90.00
#
_symmetry.space_group_name_H-M   'P 1'
#
loop_
_entity.id
_entity.type
_entity.pdbx_description
1 polymer ?
#
loop_
_entity_poly.entity_id
_entity_poly.type
_entity_poly.pdbx_seq_one_letter_code
_entity_poly.pdbx_strand_id
1 'polypeptide(L)' 'MRIWIDGDACPVVIKELLFRAAVRVKVLVTVVANEKLRVPVSEFIQTL' A
#
# COMPACT_ATOMS: atom_id res chain seq x y z
N MET A 1 -0.17 -13.46 5.73
CA MET A 1 0.87 -12.96 4.82
C MET A 1 0.88 -11.45 4.89
N ARG A 2 2.05 -10.80 4.92
CA ARG A 2 2.20 -9.34 4.94
C ARG A 2 3.11 -8.93 3.78
N ILE A 3 2.69 -7.93 3.02
CA ILE A 3 3.45 -7.42 1.87
C ILE A 3 3.99 -6.04 2.23
N TRP A 4 5.25 -5.80 1.86
CA TRP A 4 5.90 -4.51 2.03
C TRP A 4 6.16 -3.93 0.66
N ILE A 5 5.88 -2.64 0.49
CA ILE A 5 6.18 -1.91 -0.73
C ILE A 5 6.94 -0.64 -0.42
N ASP A 6 7.98 -0.41 -1.23
CA ASP A 6 8.66 0.87 -1.30
C ASP A 6 7.75 1.86 -2.02
N GLY A 7 7.28 2.87 -1.28
CA GLY A 7 6.34 3.86 -1.76
C GLY A 7 6.96 4.93 -2.64
N ASP A 8 8.28 5.15 -2.53
CA ASP A 8 9.03 6.16 -3.27
C ASP A 8 9.44 5.62 -4.66
N ALA A 9 9.81 4.34 -4.73
CA ALA A 9 10.19 3.69 -5.98
C ALA A 9 8.99 3.15 -6.79
N CYS A 10 7.84 2.92 -6.15
CA CYS A 10 6.71 2.27 -6.81
C CYS A 10 5.82 3.27 -7.57
N PRO A 11 5.51 3.02 -8.88
CA PRO A 11 4.61 3.86 -9.65
C PRO A 11 3.20 3.95 -9.03
N VAL A 12 2.55 5.11 -9.20
CA VAL A 12 1.20 5.37 -8.63
C VAL A 12 0.19 4.30 -9.02
N VAL A 13 0.15 3.91 -10.30
CA VAL A 13 -0.79 2.90 -10.81
C VAL A 13 -0.60 1.54 -10.13
N ILE A 14 0.64 1.16 -9.83
CA ILE A 14 0.94 -0.10 -9.15
C ILE A 14 0.49 -0.04 -7.68
N LYS A 15 0.72 1.09 -7.00
CA LYS A 15 0.21 1.32 -5.64
C LYS A 15 -1.31 1.18 -5.58
N GLU A 16 -2.04 1.81 -6.50
CA GLU A 16 -3.50 1.72 -6.57
C GLU A 16 -4.00 0.29 -6.84
N LEU A 17 -3.32 -0.46 -7.71
CA LEU A 17 -3.65 -1.86 -7.95
C LEU A 17 -3.44 -2.70 -6.69
N LEU A 18 -2.30 -2.52 -6.01
CA LEU A 18 -1.96 -3.24 -4.79
C LEU A 18 -2.94 -2.91 -3.66
N PHE A 19 -3.33 -1.65 -3.49
CA PHE A 19 -4.32 -1.25 -2.49
C PHE A 19 -5.68 -1.91 -2.73
N ARG A 20 -6.16 -1.92 -3.98
CA ARG A 20 -7.43 -2.59 -4.33
C ARG A 20 -7.33 -4.11 -4.10
N ALA A 21 -6.21 -4.71 -4.48
CA ALA A 21 -5.97 -6.13 -4.25
C ALA A 21 -5.93 -6.46 -2.75
N ALA A 22 -5.20 -5.69 -1.95
CA ALA A 22 -5.05 -5.83 -0.51
C ALA A 22 -6.40 -5.89 0.21
N VAL A 23 -7.30 -4.97 -0.13
CA VAL A 23 -8.66 -4.93 0.43
C VAL A 23 -9.47 -6.15 -0.02
N ARG A 24 -9.41 -6.51 -1.30
CA ARG A 24 -10.20 -7.63 -1.85
C ARG A 24 -9.78 -8.98 -1.26
N VAL A 25 -8.48 -9.22 -1.10
CA VAL A 25 -7.95 -10.48 -0.58
C VAL A 25 -7.64 -10.45 0.91
N LYS A 26 -7.92 -9.34 1.59
CA LYS A 26 -7.68 -9.12 3.03
C LYS A 26 -6.23 -9.38 3.44
N VAL A 27 -5.29 -8.87 2.64
CA VAL A 27 -3.86 -8.97 2.90
C VAL A 27 -3.34 -7.62 3.36
N LEU A 28 -2.60 -7.61 4.46
CA LEU A 28 -1.98 -6.40 4.98
C LEU A 28 -0.83 -5.97 4.08
N VAL A 29 -0.94 -4.76 3.53
CA VAL A 29 0.10 -4.07 2.78
C VAL A 29 0.63 -2.91 3.60
N THR A 30 1.94 -2.89 3.82
CA THR A 30 2.65 -1.79 4.47
C THR A 30 3.47 -1.05 3.43
N VAL A 31 3.19 0.24 3.27
CA VAL A 31 3.93 1.13 2.38
C VAL A 31 4.95 1.88 3.19
N VAL A 32 6.22 1.73 2.84
CA VAL A 32 7.32 2.47 3.47
C VAL A 32 7.71 3.57 2.51
N ALA A 33 7.67 4.83 2.95
CA ALA A 33 8.05 5.96 2.12
C ALA A 33 8.69 7.07 2.94
N ASN A 34 9.63 7.79 2.35
CA ASN A 34 10.25 8.94 2.99
C ASN A 34 9.32 10.16 2.99
N GLU A 35 8.35 10.20 2.07
CA GLU A 35 7.37 11.28 1.96
C GLU A 35 5.94 10.83 2.27
N LYS A 36 5.09 11.79 2.63
CA LYS A 36 3.67 11.50 2.91
C LYS A 36 2.96 11.01 1.65
N LEU A 37 2.53 9.76 1.67
CA LEU A 37 1.72 9.17 0.61
C LEU A 37 0.23 9.32 0.89
N ARG A 38 -0.53 9.62 -0.17
CA ARG A 38 -1.98 9.52 -0.13
C ARG A 38 -2.38 8.06 -0.33
N VAL A 39 -2.77 7.40 0.75
CA VAL A 39 -3.31 6.04 0.73
C VAL A 39 -4.79 6.04 1.07
N PRO A 40 -5.59 5.09 0.54
CA PRO A 40 -6.99 4.97 0.92
C PRO A 40 -7.13 4.47 2.36
N VAL A 41 -8.16 4.94 3.06
CA VAL A 41 -8.47 4.49 4.43
C VAL A 41 -8.89 3.03 4.38
N SER A 42 -8.11 2.15 4.98
CA SER A 42 -8.39 0.72 5.06
C SER A 42 -7.63 0.06 6.21
N GLU A 43 -8.24 -0.93 6.86
CA GLU A 43 -7.56 -1.78 7.86
C GLU A 43 -6.43 -2.64 7.25
N PHE A 44 -6.42 -2.80 5.92
CA PHE A 44 -5.44 -3.62 5.21
C PHE A 44 -4.29 -2.81 4.60
N ILE A 45 -4.26 -1.50 4.79
CA ILE A 45 -3.24 -0.62 4.22
C ILE A 45 -2.66 0.24 5.33
N GLN A 46 -1.35 0.13 5.53
CA GLN A 46 -0.60 0.90 6.51
C GLN A 46 0.51 1.66 5.81
N THR A 47 0.86 2.83 6.35
CA THR A 47 2.01 3.63 5.91
C THR A 47 2.99 3.76 7.06
N LEU A 48 4.27 3.60 6.75
CA LEU A 48 5.40 3.85 7.65
C LEU A 48 6.27 4.96 7.07
#